data_AF-A0A850MF97-F1
#
_entry.id   AF-A0A850MF97-F1
#
_cell.length_a   1.000
_cell.length_b   1.000
_cell.length_c   1.000
_cell.angle_alpha   90.00
_cell.angle_beta   90.00
_cell.angle_gamma   90.00
#
_symmetry.space_group_name_H-M   'P 1'
#
loop_
_entity.id
_entity.type
_entity.pdbx_description
1 polymer ?
#
loop_
_entity_poly.entity_id
_entity_poly.type
_entity_poly.pdbx_seq_one_letter_code
_entity_poly.pdbx_strand_id
1 'polypeptide(L)'
;MENSEDKWDILSKLDRELNDSWNELKRIREAYQQGELGLERYTREKKEIETRINELSQRIQYICKARDQLPTTEERIIKEAELLMNEFQVELINESIYHIRIYLTVSVRHTWVIEVNFSDPKVPLFKIPTELPLVIGDPYKELKTLKNWRGASNQHLVSIIRELEQKILNQELAKSLPELELERGRVMSQAKELEEDGEYSRAMVFYNYAADISERIGNEAIAIMCRLKAKKMLSMVREKKSR
;
A
#
# COMPACT_ATOMS: atom_id res chain seq x y z
N MET A 1 12.09 9.09 -10.50
CA MET A 1 11.12 10.20 -10.44
C MET A 1 11.72 11.29 -11.29
N GLU A 2 11.23 11.47 -12.51
CA GLU A 2 11.37 12.77 -13.17
C GLU A 2 10.69 13.78 -12.26
N ASN A 3 11.47 14.75 -11.83
CA ASN A 3 11.12 15.76 -10.84
C ASN A 3 9.89 16.52 -11.38
N SER A 4 8.93 16.93 -10.54
CA SER A 4 7.87 17.82 -11.07
C SER A 4 8.46 19.14 -11.57
N GLU A 5 9.65 19.50 -11.06
CA GLU A 5 10.53 20.54 -11.61
C GLU A 5 11.01 20.19 -13.03
N ASP A 6 11.39 18.94 -13.32
CA ASP A 6 11.82 18.51 -14.66
C ASP A 6 10.69 18.68 -15.68
N LYS A 7 9.42 18.50 -15.29
CA LYS A 7 8.29 18.69 -16.20
C LYS A 7 8.08 20.15 -16.59
N TRP A 8 8.28 21.09 -15.65
CA TRP A 8 8.25 22.52 -15.93
C TRP A 8 9.44 22.95 -16.78
N ASP A 9 10.60 22.36 -16.55
CA ASP A 9 11.78 22.58 -17.37
C ASP A 9 11.59 22.05 -18.80
N ILE A 10 10.95 20.89 -18.96
CA ILE A 10 10.61 20.32 -20.28
C ILE A 10 9.62 21.23 -21.03
N LEU A 11 8.54 21.69 -20.38
CA LEU A 11 7.58 22.58 -21.03
C LEU A 11 8.23 23.92 -21.42
N SER A 12 8.98 24.53 -20.50
CA SER A 12 9.67 25.80 -20.76
C SER A 12 10.69 25.68 -21.89
N LYS A 13 11.37 24.53 -22.00
CA LYS A 13 12.30 24.24 -23.09
C LYS A 13 11.55 24.08 -24.42
N LEU A 14 10.45 23.32 -24.45
CA LEU A 14 9.65 23.13 -25.66
C LEU A 14 9.03 24.44 -26.15
N ASP A 15 8.52 25.28 -25.25
CA ASP A 15 7.99 26.61 -25.59
C ASP A 15 9.07 27.52 -26.16
N ARG A 16 10.29 27.48 -25.60
CA ARG A 16 11.43 28.20 -26.16
C ARG A 16 11.77 27.72 -27.57
N GLU A 17 11.89 26.41 -27.77
CA GLU A 17 12.16 25.83 -29.09
C GLU A 17 11.07 26.15 -30.12
N LEU A 18 9.81 26.20 -29.68
CA LEU A 18 8.68 26.59 -30.53
C LEU A 18 8.79 28.06 -30.95
N ASN A 19 9.06 28.96 -30.00
CA ASN A 19 9.25 30.38 -30.26
C ASN A 19 10.46 30.65 -31.18
N ASP A 20 11.56 29.92 -30.98
CA ASP A 20 12.74 30.01 -31.83
C ASP A 20 12.41 29.59 -33.28
N SER A 21 11.65 28.51 -33.45
CA SER A 21 11.20 28.03 -34.77
C SER A 21 10.28 29.06 -35.48
N TRP A 22 9.38 29.73 -34.74
CA TRP A 22 8.57 30.82 -35.28
C TRP A 22 9.40 32.03 -35.72
N ASN A 23 10.42 32.38 -34.93
CA ASN A 23 11.34 33.48 -35.27
C ASN A 23 12.17 33.15 -36.52
N GLU A 24 12.60 31.91 -36.68
CA GLU A 24 13.31 31.43 -37.87
C GLU A 24 12.43 31.53 -39.13
N LEU A 25 11.17 31.07 -39.03
CA LEU A 25 10.20 31.19 -40.12
C LEU A 25 9.98 32.65 -40.54
N LYS A 26 9.91 33.57 -39.58
CA LYS A 26 9.78 35.01 -39.83
C LYS A 26 11.00 35.56 -40.59
N ARG A 27 12.22 35.22 -40.16
CA ARG A 27 13.47 35.66 -40.82
C ARG A 27 13.57 35.16 -42.26
N ILE A 28 13.24 33.90 -42.52
CA ILE A 28 13.27 33.34 -43.88
C ILE A 28 12.25 34.02 -44.79
N ARG A 29 11.09 34.38 -44.26
CA ARG A 29 10.08 35.16 -45.00
C ARG A 29 10.60 36.56 -45.35
N GLU A 30 11.26 37.24 -44.43
CA GLU A 30 11.87 38.56 -44.65
C GLU A 30 13.00 38.49 -45.70
N ALA A 31 13.90 37.51 -45.60
CA ALA A 31 14.99 37.30 -46.56
C ALA A 31 14.48 37.01 -47.99
N TYR A 32 13.40 36.22 -48.11
CA TYR A 32 12.75 36.00 -49.40
C TYR A 32 12.14 37.30 -49.97
N GLN A 33 11.49 38.12 -49.14
CA GLN A 33 10.95 39.42 -49.57
C GLN A 33 12.02 40.42 -50.00
N GLN A 34 13.23 40.33 -49.44
CA GLN A 34 14.38 41.13 -49.82
C GLN A 34 15.10 40.61 -51.07
N GLY A 35 14.71 39.45 -51.60
CA GLY A 35 15.34 38.82 -52.76
C GLY A 35 16.66 38.11 -52.45
N GLU A 36 17.02 37.97 -51.18
CA GLU A 36 18.25 37.29 -50.73
C GLU A 36 18.15 35.75 -50.87
N LEU A 37 16.93 35.23 -50.99
CA LEU A 37 16.65 33.80 -51.01
C LEU A 37 15.85 33.40 -52.26
N GLY A 38 16.32 32.39 -52.99
CA GLY A 38 15.59 31.84 -54.13
C GLY A 38 14.32 31.09 -53.71
N LEU A 39 13.30 31.08 -54.59
CA LEU A 39 11.98 30.48 -54.33
C LEU A 39 12.04 29.00 -53.92
N GLU A 40 12.86 28.21 -54.60
CA GLU A 40 13.00 26.76 -54.30
C GLU A 40 13.56 26.53 -52.90
N ARG A 41 14.56 27.31 -52.52
CA ARG A 41 15.18 27.24 -51.19
C ARG A 41 14.18 27.67 -50.11
N TYR A 42 13.47 28.79 -50.34
CA TYR A 42 12.45 29.29 -49.42
C TYR A 42 11.37 28.25 -49.18
N THR A 43 10.84 27.63 -50.24
CA THR A 43 9.77 26.64 -50.13
C THR A 43 10.20 25.42 -49.33
N ARG A 44 11.44 24.97 -49.49
CA ARG A 44 12.01 23.84 -48.75
C ARG A 44 12.18 24.16 -47.27
N GLU A 45 12.90 25.24 -46.94
CA GLU A 45 13.18 25.63 -45.56
C GLU A 45 11.90 25.98 -44.80
N LYS A 46 10.96 26.68 -45.46
CA LYS A 46 9.63 26.96 -44.91
C LYS A 46 8.90 25.68 -44.50
N LYS A 47 8.83 24.69 -45.39
CA LYS A 47 8.11 23.42 -45.14
C LYS A 47 8.73 22.66 -43.96
N GLU A 48 10.05 22.67 -43.86
CA GLU A 48 10.79 22.04 -42.76
C GLU A 48 10.45 22.69 -41.41
N ILE A 49 10.50 24.03 -41.34
CA ILE A 49 10.18 24.77 -40.12
C ILE A 49 8.71 24.62 -39.75
N GLU A 50 7.79 24.67 -40.71
CA GLU A 50 6.36 24.44 -40.46
C GLU A 50 6.10 23.03 -39.90
N THR A 51 6.81 22.02 -40.41
CA THR A 51 6.73 20.65 -39.87
C THR A 51 7.21 20.60 -38.42
N ARG A 52 8.35 21.21 -38.12
CA ARG A 52 8.90 21.30 -36.76
C ARG A 52 7.96 22.04 -35.80
N ILE A 53 7.37 23.17 -36.21
CA ILE A 53 6.39 23.92 -35.43
C ILE A 53 5.18 23.05 -35.10
N ASN A 54 4.66 22.30 -36.08
CA ASN A 54 3.52 21.40 -35.87
C ASN A 54 3.86 20.28 -34.88
N GLU A 55 5.03 19.65 -35.00
CA GLU A 55 5.49 18.61 -34.07
C GLU A 55 5.64 19.14 -32.63
N LEU A 56 6.29 20.31 -32.46
CA LEU A 56 6.45 20.94 -31.15
C LEU A 56 5.09 21.31 -30.54
N SER A 57 4.19 21.88 -31.34
CA SER A 57 2.83 22.24 -30.90
C SER A 57 2.03 21.02 -30.42
N GLN A 58 2.11 19.91 -31.15
CA GLN A 58 1.45 18.65 -30.76
C GLN A 58 2.02 18.10 -29.45
N ARG A 59 3.35 18.15 -29.27
CA ARG A 59 4.00 17.70 -28.03
C ARG A 59 3.58 18.54 -26.82
N ILE A 60 3.57 19.87 -26.97
CA ILE A 60 3.09 20.78 -25.92
C ILE A 60 1.64 20.48 -25.58
N GLN A 61 0.76 20.34 -26.59
CA GLN A 61 -0.65 20.02 -26.38
C GLN A 61 -0.84 18.70 -25.63
N TYR A 62 -0.07 17.66 -25.99
CA TYR A 62 -0.11 16.37 -25.30
C TYR A 62 0.28 16.49 -23.81
N ILE A 63 1.36 17.22 -23.52
CA ILE A 63 1.82 17.42 -22.13
C ILE A 63 0.80 18.24 -21.33
N CYS A 64 0.23 19.29 -21.92
CA CYS A 64 -0.83 20.09 -21.29
C CYS A 64 -2.06 19.23 -20.98
N LYS A 65 -2.51 18.40 -21.94
CA LYS A 65 -3.64 17.47 -21.72
C LYS A 65 -3.34 16.45 -20.62
N ALA A 66 -2.13 15.90 -20.58
CA ALA A 66 -1.71 14.98 -19.53
C ALA A 66 -1.63 15.67 -18.16
N ARG A 67 -1.26 16.97 -18.12
CA ARG A 67 -1.25 17.79 -16.90
C ARG A 67 -2.67 18.04 -16.39
N ASP A 68 -3.59 18.40 -17.28
CA ASP A 68 -4.98 18.70 -16.89
C ASP A 68 -5.74 17.43 -16.45
N GLN A 69 -5.20 16.24 -16.73
CA GLN A 69 -5.68 14.96 -16.20
C GLN A 69 -5.10 14.61 -14.82
N LEU A 70 -4.12 15.36 -14.32
CA LEU A 70 -3.62 15.13 -12.96
C LEU A 70 -4.65 15.66 -11.96
N PRO A 71 -5.03 14.86 -10.96
CA PRO A 71 -6.00 15.30 -9.98
C PRO A 71 -5.45 16.53 -9.25
N THR A 72 -6.33 17.50 -9.01
CA THR A 72 -5.98 18.65 -8.17
C THR A 72 -5.61 18.19 -6.76
N THR A 73 -4.89 19.03 -6.01
CA THR A 73 -4.56 18.73 -4.62
C THR A 73 -5.83 18.42 -3.80
N GLU A 74 -6.91 19.15 -4.05
CA GLU A 74 -8.20 18.96 -3.39
C GLU A 74 -8.87 17.64 -3.78
N GLU A 75 -8.96 17.32 -5.07
CA GLU A 75 -9.48 16.03 -5.55
C GLU A 75 -8.70 14.85 -4.97
N ARG A 76 -7.38 15.00 -4.86
CA ARG A 76 -6.55 13.98 -4.24
C ARG A 76 -6.89 13.80 -2.76
N ILE A 77 -7.03 14.89 -2.01
CA ILE A 77 -7.36 14.83 -0.58
C ILE A 77 -8.73 14.19 -0.39
N ILE A 78 -9.73 14.57 -1.18
CA ILE A 78 -11.06 13.95 -1.17
C ILE A 78 -10.92 12.43 -1.39
N LYS A 79 -10.18 12.03 -2.42
CA LYS A 79 -9.96 10.62 -2.72
C LYS A 79 -9.26 9.86 -1.59
N GLU A 80 -8.24 10.44 -0.96
CA GLU A 80 -7.57 9.81 0.18
C GLU A 80 -8.50 9.69 1.40
N ALA A 81 -9.30 10.71 1.67
CA ALA A 81 -10.29 10.70 2.75
C ALA A 81 -11.35 9.61 2.50
N GLU A 82 -11.87 9.50 1.28
CA GLU A 82 -12.81 8.44 0.88
C GLU A 82 -12.21 7.05 1.07
N LEU A 83 -10.95 6.84 0.64
CA LEU A 83 -10.26 5.55 0.83
C LEU A 83 -10.13 5.19 2.31
N LEU A 84 -9.80 6.16 3.17
CA LEU A 84 -9.72 5.94 4.61
C LEU A 84 -11.09 5.64 5.22
N MET A 85 -12.13 6.41 4.86
CA MET A 85 -13.51 6.23 5.35
C MET A 85 -14.13 4.90 4.93
N ASN A 86 -13.78 4.40 3.75
CA ASN A 86 -14.33 3.14 3.22
C ASN A 86 -13.75 1.90 3.92
N GLU A 87 -12.57 2.00 4.53
CA GLU A 87 -11.86 0.87 5.11
C GLU A 87 -11.78 0.90 6.63
N PHE A 88 -11.63 2.08 7.21
CA PHE A 88 -11.41 2.25 8.64
C PHE A 88 -12.54 3.05 9.29
N GLN A 89 -12.74 2.81 10.58
CA GLN A 89 -13.58 3.71 11.38
C GLN A 89 -12.83 5.02 11.58
N VAL A 90 -13.41 6.12 11.09
CA VAL A 90 -12.78 7.44 11.13
C VAL A 90 -13.70 8.51 11.70
N GLU A 91 -13.10 9.54 12.28
CA GLU A 91 -13.74 10.75 12.77
C GLU A 91 -13.03 11.97 12.18
N LEU A 92 -13.80 12.94 11.67
CA LEU A 92 -13.26 14.18 11.14
C LEU A 92 -12.96 15.15 12.27
N ILE A 93 -11.71 15.59 12.40
CA ILE A 93 -11.32 16.57 13.41
C ILE A 93 -11.73 17.96 12.90
N ASN A 94 -12.57 18.66 13.66
CA ASN A 94 -13.15 19.96 13.29
C ASN A 94 -13.92 19.92 11.95
N GLU A 95 -14.62 18.82 11.67
CA GLU A 95 -15.39 18.61 10.42
C GLU A 95 -14.53 18.72 9.15
N SER A 96 -13.21 18.57 9.28
CA SER A 96 -12.26 18.76 8.20
C SER A 96 -11.80 17.43 7.59
N ILE A 97 -11.96 17.28 6.28
CA ILE A 97 -11.41 16.12 5.55
C ILE A 97 -9.88 16.12 5.47
N TYR A 98 -9.23 17.23 5.82
CA TYR A 98 -7.76 17.32 5.85
C TYR A 98 -7.15 16.72 7.13
N HIS A 99 -7.96 16.54 8.17
CA HIS A 99 -7.51 16.11 9.49
C HIS A 99 -8.44 15.04 10.05
N ILE A 100 -7.99 13.80 9.97
CA ILE A 100 -8.81 12.63 10.28
C ILE A 100 -8.21 11.88 11.47
N ARG A 101 -9.07 11.48 12.40
CA ARG A 101 -8.75 10.52 13.46
C ARG A 101 -9.21 9.14 13.02
N ILE A 102 -8.30 8.18 13.08
CA ILE A 102 -8.50 6.80 12.63
C ILE A 102 -8.49 5.89 13.86
N TYR A 103 -9.51 5.05 13.99
CA TYR A 103 -9.66 4.06 15.05
C TYR A 103 -9.26 2.68 14.51
N LEU A 104 -8.07 2.21 14.89
CA LEU A 104 -7.50 0.96 14.42
C LEU A 104 -7.63 -0.12 15.49
N THR A 105 -8.65 -0.96 15.35
CA THR A 105 -8.97 -2.05 16.30
C THR A 105 -8.39 -3.37 15.81
N VAL A 106 -7.23 -3.74 16.35
CA VAL A 106 -6.50 -4.96 15.93
C VAL A 106 -6.86 -6.16 16.79
N SER A 107 -7.28 -5.93 18.04
CA SER A 107 -7.77 -6.99 18.94
C SER A 107 -8.97 -6.49 19.73
N VAL A 108 -9.70 -7.42 20.36
CA VAL A 108 -10.86 -7.09 21.22
C VAL A 108 -10.49 -6.15 22.37
N ARG A 109 -9.21 -6.10 22.77
CA ARG A 109 -8.75 -5.36 23.95
C ARG A 109 -8.07 -4.03 23.62
N HIS A 110 -7.63 -3.83 22.38
CA HIS A 110 -6.79 -2.69 22.03
C HIS A 110 -7.27 -2.03 20.73
N THR A 111 -7.68 -0.76 20.87
CA THR A 111 -7.95 0.16 19.77
C THR A 111 -6.93 1.27 19.80
N TRP A 112 -6.23 1.47 18.69
CA TRP A 112 -5.23 2.51 18.51
C TRP A 112 -5.88 3.72 17.85
N VAL A 113 -5.62 4.91 18.39
CA VAL A 113 -6.17 6.17 17.86
C VAL A 113 -5.06 6.93 17.15
N ILE A 114 -5.12 7.01 15.83
CA ILE A 114 -4.07 7.66 15.02
C ILE A 114 -4.68 8.91 14.40
N GLU A 115 -4.07 10.08 14.61
CA GLU A 115 -4.50 11.30 13.93
C GLU A 115 -3.60 11.53 12.72
N VAL A 116 -4.20 11.84 11.57
CA VAL A 116 -3.50 12.12 10.32
C VAL A 116 -3.96 13.47 9.80
N ASN A 117 -3.01 14.41 9.68
CA ASN A 117 -3.21 15.66 8.98
C ASN A 117 -2.51 15.59 7.63
N PHE A 118 -3.30 15.63 6.55
CA PHE A 118 -2.80 15.55 5.18
C PHE A 118 -3.26 16.77 4.36
N SER A 119 -3.32 17.93 5.01
CA SER A 119 -3.48 19.24 4.35
C SER A 119 -2.44 19.43 3.23
N ASP A 120 -1.23 18.89 3.42
CA ASP A 120 -0.28 18.63 2.35
C ASP A 120 -0.18 17.11 2.09
N PRO A 121 -0.72 16.60 0.96
CA PRO A 121 -0.70 15.17 0.66
C PRO A 121 0.72 14.63 0.38
N LYS A 122 1.70 15.51 0.13
CA LYS A 122 3.10 15.09 -0.03
C LYS A 122 3.78 14.82 1.31
N VAL A 123 3.34 15.48 2.38
CA VAL A 123 3.94 15.38 3.71
C VAL A 123 2.84 15.21 4.77
N PRO A 124 2.15 14.05 4.80
CA PRO A 124 1.16 13.78 5.82
C PRO A 124 1.83 13.74 7.20
N LEU A 125 1.22 14.44 8.15
CA LEU A 125 1.65 14.48 9.54
C LEU A 125 0.83 13.47 10.33
N PHE A 126 1.50 12.44 10.82
CA PHE A 126 0.92 11.43 11.70
C PHE A 126 1.20 11.80 13.15
N LYS A 127 0.15 11.82 13.97
CA LYS A 127 0.27 11.87 15.42
C LYS A 127 -0.01 10.47 15.94
N ILE A 128 1.07 9.78 16.26
CA ILE A 128 1.04 8.39 16.68
C ILE A 128 1.02 8.33 18.22
N PRO A 129 0.17 7.50 18.84
CA PRO A 129 0.16 7.30 20.29
C PRO A 129 1.53 6.89 20.83
N THR A 130 1.87 7.36 22.02
CA THR A 130 3.18 7.12 22.63
C THR A 130 3.42 5.64 22.97
N GLU A 131 2.36 4.84 23.15
CA GLU A 131 2.50 3.42 23.43
C GLU A 131 2.81 2.61 22.16
N LEU A 132 2.45 3.11 20.98
CA LEU A 132 2.56 2.34 19.74
C LEU A 132 4.03 2.06 19.36
N PRO A 133 4.97 3.02 19.47
CA PRO A 133 6.39 2.74 19.25
C PRO A 133 6.99 1.69 20.19
N LEU A 134 6.40 1.46 21.38
CA LEU A 134 6.83 0.40 22.28
C LEU A 134 6.47 -0.99 21.75
N VAL A 135 5.47 -1.09 20.89
CA VAL A 135 4.99 -2.36 20.31
C VAL A 135 5.71 -2.67 19.01
N ILE A 136 5.80 -1.71 18.09
CA ILE A 136 6.30 -1.95 16.73
C ILE A 136 7.67 -1.35 16.43
N GLY A 137 8.25 -0.57 17.35
CA GLY A 137 9.42 0.28 17.10
C GLY A 137 9.05 1.65 16.53
N ASP A 138 10.05 2.44 16.14
CA ASP A 138 9.85 3.76 15.55
C ASP A 138 9.10 3.65 14.20
N PRO A 139 7.83 4.11 14.10
CA PRO A 139 7.02 3.92 12.89
C PRO A 139 7.62 4.57 11.65
N TYR A 140 8.38 5.67 11.80
CA TYR A 140 9.02 6.36 10.68
C TYR A 140 10.20 5.56 10.10
N LYS A 141 10.75 4.62 10.86
CA LYS A 141 11.83 3.73 10.41
C LYS A 141 11.30 2.38 9.96
N GLU A 142 10.28 1.88 10.65
CA GLU A 142 9.76 0.52 10.50
C GLU A 142 8.73 0.36 9.38
N LEU A 143 7.96 1.41 9.06
CA LEU A 143 6.96 1.39 7.99
C LEU A 143 7.61 1.75 6.65
N LYS A 144 7.66 0.79 5.72
CA LYS A 144 8.28 0.96 4.41
C LYS A 144 7.50 1.98 3.56
N THR A 145 6.18 1.97 3.65
CA THR A 145 5.30 2.89 2.92
C THR A 145 5.50 4.34 3.38
N LEU A 146 5.62 4.57 4.70
CA LEU A 146 5.87 5.89 5.28
C LEU A 146 7.29 6.38 4.98
N LYS A 147 8.30 5.52 5.15
CA LYS A 147 9.71 5.85 4.86
C LYS A 147 9.95 6.26 3.40
N ASN A 148 9.27 5.58 2.48
CA ASN A 148 9.36 5.84 1.04
C ASN A 148 8.23 6.74 0.54
N TRP A 149 7.50 7.42 1.43
CA TRP A 149 6.43 8.32 1.03
C TRP A 149 7.03 9.50 0.26
N ARG A 150 6.44 9.75 -0.91
CA ARG A 150 6.79 10.86 -1.79
C ARG A 150 5.57 11.63 -2.27
N GLY A 151 4.37 11.25 -1.80
CA GLY A 151 3.12 11.75 -2.34
C GLY A 151 3.00 11.47 -3.84
N ALA A 152 3.43 10.31 -4.33
CA ALA A 152 3.14 9.92 -5.71
C ALA A 152 1.65 9.58 -5.87
N SER A 153 1.08 9.66 -7.07
CA SER A 153 -0.36 9.43 -7.31
C SER A 153 -0.81 7.98 -7.05
N ASN A 154 0.13 7.04 -7.04
CA ASN A 154 -0.08 5.63 -6.72
C ASN A 154 0.19 5.28 -5.24
N GLN A 155 0.61 6.27 -4.44
CA GLN A 155 0.83 6.11 -3.01
C GLN A 155 -0.38 6.68 -2.26
N HIS A 156 -0.99 5.84 -1.41
CA HIS A 156 -2.20 6.16 -0.67
C HIS A 156 -1.97 6.06 0.84
N LEU A 157 -2.56 6.96 1.62
CA LEU A 157 -2.45 6.99 3.09
C LEU A 157 -2.97 5.70 3.70
N VAL A 158 -4.04 5.15 3.11
CA VAL A 158 -4.62 3.86 3.48
C VAL A 158 -3.58 2.73 3.51
N SER A 159 -2.57 2.79 2.63
CA SER A 159 -1.51 1.77 2.59
C SER A 159 -0.57 1.85 3.79
N ILE A 160 -0.33 3.06 4.33
CA ILE A 160 0.45 3.26 5.55
C ILE A 160 -0.31 2.67 6.75
N ILE A 161 -1.63 2.94 6.83
CA ILE A 161 -2.47 2.43 7.92
C ILE A 161 -2.58 0.89 7.87
N ARG A 162 -2.75 0.29 6.68
CA ARG A 162 -2.72 -1.17 6.50
C ARG A 162 -1.39 -1.79 6.93
N GLU A 163 -0.25 -1.19 6.54
CA GLU A 163 1.06 -1.69 6.95
C GLU A 163 1.23 -1.61 8.48
N LEU A 164 0.75 -0.52 9.07
CA LEU A 164 0.75 -0.32 10.51
C LEU A 164 -0.11 -1.36 11.24
N GLU A 165 -1.34 -1.59 10.77
CA GLU A 165 -2.24 -2.63 11.27
C GLU A 165 -1.59 -4.01 11.23
N GLN A 166 -1.00 -4.37 10.09
CA GLN A 166 -0.34 -5.66 9.92
C GLN A 166 0.83 -5.82 10.90
N LYS A 167 1.64 -4.77 11.12
CA LYS A 167 2.73 -4.79 12.09
C LYS A 167 2.23 -4.99 13.52
N ILE A 168 1.18 -4.27 13.93
CA ILE A 168 0.56 -4.43 15.25
C ILE A 168 0.01 -5.85 15.41
N LEU A 169 -0.72 -6.34 14.41
CA LEU A 169 -1.31 -7.68 14.43
C LEU A 169 -0.24 -8.76 14.59
N ASN A 170 0.85 -8.65 13.83
CA ASN A 170 1.97 -9.59 13.93
C ASN A 170 2.62 -9.60 15.32
N GLN A 171 2.74 -8.43 15.96
CA GLN A 171 3.29 -8.35 17.32
C GLN A 171 2.34 -8.94 18.36
N GLU A 172 1.04 -8.68 18.25
CA GLU A 172 0.03 -9.28 19.13
C GLU A 172 -0.03 -10.81 18.96
N LEU A 173 0.04 -11.30 17.72
CA LEU A 173 0.13 -12.73 17.44
C LEU A 173 1.42 -13.33 18.02
N ALA A 174 2.55 -12.65 17.90
CA ALA A 174 3.82 -13.09 18.47
C ALA A 174 3.77 -13.18 20.02
N LYS A 175 3.02 -12.31 20.70
CA LYS A 175 2.81 -12.41 22.15
C LYS A 175 1.96 -13.61 22.54
N SER A 176 0.97 -13.96 21.72
CA SER A 176 0.11 -15.13 21.98
C SER A 176 0.78 -16.46 21.66
N LEU A 177 1.82 -16.45 20.81
CA LEU A 177 2.49 -17.66 20.33
C LEU A 177 3.05 -18.54 21.46
N PRO A 178 3.82 -18.03 22.45
CA PRO A 178 4.33 -18.87 23.54
C PRO A 178 3.21 -19.47 24.41
N GLU A 179 2.12 -18.72 24.62
CA GLU A 179 0.97 -19.20 25.39
C GLU A 179 0.26 -20.33 24.66
N LEU A 180 0.04 -20.19 23.35
CA LEU A 180 -0.54 -21.23 22.51
C LEU A 180 0.37 -22.46 22.40
N GLU A 181 1.69 -22.28 22.33
CA GLU A 181 2.65 -23.40 22.34
C GLU A 181 2.65 -24.15 23.67
N LEU A 182 2.55 -23.43 24.79
CA LEU A 182 2.44 -24.02 26.12
C LEU A 182 1.11 -24.76 26.28
N GLU A 183 0.01 -24.17 25.84
CA GLU A 183 -1.32 -24.80 25.84
C GLU A 183 -1.33 -26.07 24.98
N ARG A 184 -0.80 -26.00 23.75
CA ARG A 184 -0.61 -27.17 22.88
C ARG A 184 0.17 -28.27 23.61
N GLY A 185 1.27 -27.92 24.28
CA GLY A 185 2.07 -28.87 25.05
C GLY A 185 1.29 -29.56 26.17
N ARG A 186 0.50 -28.79 26.94
CA ARG A 186 -0.37 -29.32 28.01
C ARG A 186 -1.45 -30.27 27.46
N VAL A 187 -2.15 -29.84 26.41
CA VAL A 187 -3.20 -30.62 25.73
C VAL A 187 -2.64 -31.92 25.16
N MET A 188 -1.44 -31.88 24.55
CA MET A 188 -0.79 -33.08 24.03
C MET A 188 -0.32 -34.05 25.14
N SER A 189 0.19 -33.54 26.27
CA SER A 189 0.54 -34.37 27.42
C SER A 189 -0.69 -35.10 27.96
N GLN A 190 -1.78 -34.36 28.18
CA GLN A 190 -3.04 -34.92 28.65
C GLN A 190 -3.65 -35.93 27.68
N ALA A 191 -3.56 -35.68 26.36
CA ALA A 191 -3.99 -36.63 25.35
C ALA A 191 -3.21 -37.95 25.43
N LYS A 192 -1.90 -37.87 25.69
CA LYS A 192 -1.01 -39.03 25.81
C LYS A 192 -1.30 -39.84 27.07
N GLU A 193 -1.48 -39.19 28.21
CA GLU A 193 -1.87 -39.85 29.47
C GLU A 193 -3.21 -40.61 29.30
N LEU A 194 -4.22 -39.96 28.72
CA LEU A 194 -5.51 -40.61 28.42
C LEU A 194 -5.40 -41.77 27.41
N GLU A 195 -4.46 -41.69 26.46
CA GLU A 195 -4.17 -42.78 25.52
C GLU A 195 -3.56 -43.99 26.25
N GLU A 196 -2.64 -43.74 27.20
CA GLU A 196 -2.00 -44.76 28.04
C GLU A 196 -3.00 -45.44 28.99
N ASP A 197 -3.95 -44.68 29.55
CA ASP A 197 -5.03 -45.19 30.42
C ASP A 197 -6.15 -45.93 29.64
N GLY A 198 -6.09 -45.93 28.31
CA GLY A 198 -7.09 -46.57 27.45
C GLY A 198 -8.41 -45.80 27.32
N GLU A 199 -8.43 -44.51 27.70
CA GLU A 199 -9.55 -43.58 27.56
C GLU A 199 -9.61 -42.95 26.15
N TYR A 200 -9.62 -43.79 25.12
CA TYR A 200 -9.44 -43.36 23.72
C TYR A 200 -10.44 -42.30 23.22
N SER A 201 -11.70 -42.33 23.69
CA SER A 201 -12.69 -41.32 23.30
C SER A 201 -12.31 -39.92 23.79
N ARG A 202 -11.76 -39.79 25.01
CA ARG A 202 -11.30 -38.50 25.54
C ARG A 202 -9.97 -38.10 24.90
N ALA A 203 -9.02 -39.02 24.77
CA ALA A 203 -7.73 -38.76 24.11
C ALA A 203 -7.92 -38.20 22.69
N MET A 204 -8.89 -38.73 21.92
CA MET A 204 -9.24 -38.23 20.59
C MET A 204 -9.62 -36.73 20.59
N VAL A 205 -10.40 -36.28 21.57
CA VAL A 205 -10.84 -34.87 21.67
C VAL A 205 -9.63 -33.97 21.92
N PHE A 206 -8.76 -34.34 22.85
CA PHE A 206 -7.54 -33.57 23.13
C PHE A 206 -6.58 -33.55 21.94
N TYR A 207 -6.41 -34.65 21.21
CA TYR A 207 -5.60 -34.65 20.00
C TYR A 207 -6.18 -33.75 18.89
N ASN A 208 -7.50 -33.72 18.69
CA ASN A 208 -8.11 -32.77 17.75
C ASN A 208 -7.91 -31.31 18.21
N TYR A 209 -8.09 -31.02 19.49
CA TYR A 209 -7.85 -29.68 20.03
C TYR A 209 -6.39 -29.24 19.86
N ALA A 210 -5.42 -30.11 20.13
CA ALA A 210 -4.01 -29.84 19.86
C ALA A 210 -3.71 -29.61 18.37
N ALA A 211 -4.44 -30.29 17.48
CA ALA A 211 -4.32 -30.04 16.04
C ALA A 211 -4.79 -28.63 15.67
N ASP A 212 -5.94 -28.20 16.19
CA ASP A 212 -6.49 -26.86 15.95
C ASP A 212 -5.56 -25.75 16.46
N ILE A 213 -4.97 -25.92 17.65
CA ILE A 213 -3.95 -25.00 18.17
C ILE A 213 -2.72 -24.99 17.24
N SER A 214 -2.28 -26.16 16.77
CA SER A 214 -1.10 -26.26 15.88
C SER A 214 -1.32 -25.57 14.54
N GLU A 215 -2.53 -25.63 13.97
CA GLU A 215 -2.88 -24.89 12.76
C GLU A 215 -2.85 -23.37 12.98
N ARG A 216 -3.40 -22.89 14.10
CA ARG A 216 -3.37 -21.45 14.45
C ARG A 216 -1.94 -20.91 14.60
N ILE A 217 -1.04 -21.74 15.11
CA ILE A 217 0.39 -21.44 15.26
C ILE A 217 1.14 -21.54 13.90
N GLY A 218 0.52 -22.12 12.87
CA GLY A 218 1.16 -22.37 11.57
C GLY A 218 2.07 -23.60 11.55
N ASN A 219 1.93 -24.53 12.50
CA ASN A 219 2.70 -25.79 12.54
C ASN A 219 1.89 -26.95 11.95
N GLU A 220 1.82 -26.98 10.62
CA GLU A 220 1.00 -27.92 9.86
C GLU A 220 1.41 -29.39 10.06
N ALA A 221 2.72 -29.66 10.23
CA ALA A 221 3.23 -30.99 10.46
C ALA A 221 2.71 -31.60 11.78
N ILE A 222 2.73 -30.82 12.87
CA ILE A 222 2.17 -31.26 14.16
C ILE A 222 0.66 -31.40 14.07
N ALA A 223 -0.03 -30.48 13.38
CA ALA A 223 -1.48 -30.57 13.18
C ALA A 223 -1.89 -31.89 12.48
N ILE A 224 -1.20 -32.25 11.41
CA ILE A 224 -1.42 -33.51 10.68
C ILE A 224 -1.17 -34.71 11.60
N MET A 225 -0.08 -34.71 12.36
CA MET A 225 0.25 -35.79 13.29
C MET A 225 -0.83 -35.97 14.36
N CYS A 226 -1.28 -34.88 14.98
CA CYS A 226 -2.36 -34.87 15.96
C CYS A 226 -3.67 -35.42 15.38
N ARG A 227 -4.02 -35.05 14.14
CA ARG A 227 -5.21 -35.59 13.43
C ARG A 227 -5.08 -37.08 13.13
N LEU A 228 -3.89 -37.55 12.74
CA LEU A 228 -3.65 -38.98 12.52
C LEU A 228 -3.80 -39.77 13.83
N LYS A 229 -3.28 -39.24 14.95
CA LYS A 229 -3.48 -39.82 16.27
C LYS A 229 -4.96 -39.85 16.66
N ALA A 230 -5.71 -38.76 16.44
CA ALA A 230 -7.15 -38.74 16.70
C ALA A 230 -7.91 -39.79 15.87
N LYS A 231 -7.57 -39.95 14.58
CA LYS A 231 -8.15 -41.00 13.72
C LYS A 231 -7.83 -42.41 14.24
N LYS A 232 -6.62 -42.64 14.73
CA LYS A 232 -6.24 -43.91 15.38
C LYS A 232 -7.04 -44.16 16.66
N MET A 233 -7.23 -43.14 17.50
CA MET A 233 -8.07 -43.28 18.70
C MET A 233 -9.51 -43.67 18.35
N LEU A 234 -10.06 -43.11 17.26
CA LEU A 234 -11.39 -43.45 16.77
C LEU A 234 -11.52 -44.93 16.36
N SER A 235 -10.50 -45.51 15.71
CA SER A 235 -10.53 -46.93 15.35
C SER A 235 -10.51 -47.82 16.60
N MET A 236 -9.69 -47.48 17.61
CA MET A 236 -9.64 -48.21 18.90
C MET A 236 -10.98 -48.17 19.64
N VAL A 237 -11.68 -47.02 19.62
CA VAL A 237 -13.03 -46.90 20.21
C VAL A 237 -14.03 -47.82 19.51
N ARG A 238 -13.95 -47.95 18.18
CA ARG A 238 -14.82 -48.84 17.40
C ARG A 238 -14.56 -50.31 17.72
N GLU A 239 -13.29 -50.72 17.76
CA GLU A 239 -12.91 -52.09 18.10
C GLU A 239 -13.37 -52.50 19.50
N LYS A 240 -13.26 -51.60 20.50
CA LYS A 240 -13.71 -51.86 21.87
C LYS A 240 -15.23 -52.02 21.99
N LYS A 241 -16.01 -51.39 21.10
CA LYS A 241 -17.48 -51.55 21.04
C LYS A 241 -17.91 -52.83 20.33
N SER A 242 -17.04 -53.46 19.54
CA SER A 242 -17.31 -54.70 18.82
C SER A 242 -16.98 -55.96 19.61
N ARG A 243 -16.38 -55.82 20.79
CA ARG A 243 -16.11 -56.90 21.75
C ARG A 243 -17.14 -56.87 22.86
#